data_AF-A0AA37BB94-F1
#
_entry.id   AF-A0AA37BB94-F1
#
_cell.length_a   1.000
_cell.length_b   1.000
_cell.length_c   1.000
_cell.angle_alpha   90.00
_cell.angle_beta   90.00
_cell.angle_gamma   90.00
#
_symmetry.space_group_name_H-M   'P 1'
#
loop_
_entity.id
_entity.type
_entity.pdbx_description
1 polymer ?
#
loop_
_entity_poly.entity_id
_entity_poly.type
_entity_poly.pdbx_seq_one_letter_code
_entity_poly.pdbx_strand_id
1 'polypeptide(L)'
;MTTEPRPGTDRSLLFIVKPSSYAAAGVPVFMRVELHGEEGAVPLVEVFTAEEGEYVKVAAARAGQTLSLAEPYEITFDPAVLAGPRRR
;
A
#
# COMPACT_ATOMS: atom_id res chain seq x y z
N MET A 1 -35.18 -10.56 -2.38
CA MET A 1 -34.31 -9.69 -1.55
C MET A 1 -32.92 -9.75 -2.18
N THR A 2 -32.62 -8.79 -3.04
CA THR A 2 -31.37 -8.71 -3.80
C THR A 2 -30.34 -7.99 -2.94
N THR A 3 -29.30 -8.71 -2.51
CA THR A 3 -28.16 -8.14 -1.78
C THR A 3 -27.36 -7.27 -2.74
N GLU A 4 -27.50 -5.93 -2.63
CA GLU A 4 -26.56 -5.02 -3.27
C GLU A 4 -25.15 -5.21 -2.66
N PRO A 5 -24.10 -5.25 -3.49
CA PRO A 5 -22.74 -5.30 -2.98
C PRO A 5 -22.43 -4.00 -2.24
N ARG A 6 -22.06 -4.10 -0.96
CA ARG A 6 -21.58 -2.97 -0.16
C ARG A 6 -20.39 -2.30 -0.88
N PRO A 7 -20.45 -0.98 -1.17
CA PRO A 7 -19.32 -0.29 -1.77
C PRO A 7 -18.17 -0.30 -0.76
N GLY A 8 -17.07 -0.98 -1.12
CA GLY A 8 -15.85 -1.04 -0.30
C GLY A 8 -15.19 -2.41 -0.12
N THR A 9 -15.78 -3.52 -0.61
CA THR A 9 -15.28 -4.88 -0.29
C THR A 9 -14.41 -5.52 -1.38
N ASP A 10 -14.34 -4.97 -2.58
CA ASP A 10 -13.48 -5.54 -3.63
C ASP A 10 -12.07 -4.93 -3.56
N ARG A 11 -11.13 -5.71 -3.02
CA ARG A 11 -9.69 -5.39 -2.97
C ARG A 11 -9.19 -4.98 -4.36
N SER A 12 -9.65 -5.63 -5.41
CA SER A 12 -9.23 -5.37 -6.79
C SER A 12 -9.63 -3.96 -7.26
N LEU A 13 -10.82 -3.47 -6.88
CA LEU A 13 -11.27 -2.11 -7.23
C LEU A 13 -10.49 -1.01 -6.49
N LEU A 14 -9.98 -1.28 -5.29
CA LEU A 14 -9.08 -0.36 -4.58
C LEU A 14 -7.71 -0.24 -5.26
N PHE A 15 -7.20 -1.35 -5.80
CA PHE A 15 -5.83 -1.42 -6.34
C PHE A 15 -5.74 -1.18 -7.85
N ILE A 16 -6.83 -1.33 -8.60
CA ILE A 16 -6.82 -1.26 -10.08
C ILE A 16 -7.41 0.07 -10.58
N VAL A 17 -8.48 0.57 -9.96
CA VAL A 17 -9.21 1.75 -10.48
C VAL A 17 -8.75 3.07 -9.82
N LYS A 18 -8.36 3.04 -8.54
CA LYS A 18 -8.00 4.26 -7.80
C LYS A 18 -6.62 4.85 -8.10
N PRO A 19 -5.57 4.08 -8.44
CA PRO A 19 -4.25 4.67 -8.66
C PRO A 19 -4.25 5.65 -9.85
N SER A 20 -4.89 5.33 -10.98
CA SER A 20 -4.97 6.27 -12.11
C SER A 20 -5.72 7.56 -11.76
N SER A 21 -6.79 7.47 -10.97
CA SER A 21 -7.52 8.64 -10.48
C SER A 21 -6.71 9.49 -9.50
N TYR A 22 -5.82 8.90 -8.69
CA TYR A 22 -4.98 9.64 -7.75
C TYR A 22 -3.76 10.27 -8.42
N ALA A 23 -3.17 9.58 -9.39
CA ALA A 23 -2.11 10.15 -10.22
C ALA A 23 -2.65 11.32 -11.06
N ALA A 24 -3.83 11.19 -11.66
CA ALA A 24 -4.52 12.28 -12.35
C ALA A 24 -4.92 13.43 -11.40
N ALA A 25 -5.15 13.16 -10.13
CA ALA A 25 -5.40 14.16 -9.10
C ALA A 25 -4.13 14.77 -8.48
N GLY A 26 -2.93 14.35 -8.93
CA GLY A 26 -1.65 14.90 -8.49
C GLY A 26 -1.18 14.42 -7.12
N VAL A 27 -1.61 13.24 -6.65
CA VAL A 27 -1.11 12.66 -5.40
C VAL A 27 0.32 12.13 -5.63
N PRO A 28 1.35 12.74 -5.01
CA PRO A 28 2.74 12.51 -5.39
C PRO A 28 3.24 11.11 -5.03
N VAL A 29 2.70 10.53 -3.95
CA VAL A 29 3.11 9.21 -3.46
C VAL A 29 1.92 8.35 -3.06
N PHE A 30 1.98 7.09 -3.47
CA PHE A 30 1.03 6.04 -3.13
C PHE A 30 1.77 4.87 -2.45
N MET A 31 1.31 4.46 -1.27
CA MET A 31 1.90 3.35 -0.52
C MET A 31 0.91 2.19 -0.43
N ARG A 32 1.34 1.02 -0.88
CA ARG A 32 0.61 -0.24 -0.74
C ARG A 32 1.15 -0.99 0.46
N VAL A 33 0.27 -1.27 1.42
CA VAL A 33 0.60 -2.04 2.63
C VAL A 33 -0.20 -3.33 2.63
N GLU A 34 0.50 -4.46 2.61
CA GLU A 34 -0.06 -5.79 2.69
C GLU A 34 0.35 -6.44 4.02
N LEU A 35 -0.57 -6.44 4.99
CA LEU A 35 -0.34 -6.95 6.35
C LEU A 35 -0.73 -8.42 6.54
N HIS A 36 -1.55 -8.95 5.64
CA HIS A 36 -2.15 -10.28 5.75
C HIS A 36 -2.16 -10.95 4.38
N GLY A 37 -1.10 -11.70 4.06
CA GLY A 37 -1.14 -12.72 3.01
C GLY A 37 -1.61 -14.07 3.55
N GLU A 38 -1.43 -15.15 2.78
CA GLU A 38 -1.66 -16.53 3.24
C GLU A 38 -0.84 -16.85 4.52
N GLU A 39 -1.18 -17.92 5.24
CA GLU A 39 -0.56 -18.27 6.52
C GLU A 39 0.98 -18.13 6.50
N GLY A 40 1.51 -17.24 7.35
CA GLY A 40 2.95 -16.98 7.45
C GLY A 40 3.47 -15.84 6.56
N ALA A 41 2.62 -15.16 5.79
CA ALA A 41 3.02 -14.00 5.02
C ALA A 41 3.56 -12.88 5.92
N VAL A 42 4.76 -12.39 5.57
CA VAL A 42 5.40 -11.25 6.22
C VAL A 42 4.80 -9.94 5.70
N PRO A 43 4.56 -8.94 6.57
CA PRO A 43 4.13 -7.61 6.14
C PRO A 43 5.01 -7.07 5.00
N LEU A 44 4.37 -6.62 3.93
CA LEU A 44 5.02 -6.04 2.75
C LEU A 44 4.51 -4.62 2.54
N VAL A 45 5.43 -3.69 2.34
CA VAL A 45 5.15 -2.32 1.94
C VAL A 45 5.81 -2.04 0.60
N GLU A 46 5.05 -1.48 -0.32
CA GLU A 46 5.54 -1.00 -1.61
C GLU A 46 5.16 0.46 -1.79
N VAL A 47 6.09 1.26 -2.28
CA VAL A 47 5.90 2.70 -2.49
C VAL A 47 5.97 3.00 -3.97
N PHE A 48 5.06 3.84 -4.42
CA PHE A 48 4.93 4.30 -5.78
C PHE A 48 4.91 5.82 -5.81
N THR A 49 5.60 6.43 -6.77
CA THR A 49 5.57 7.87 -7.04
C THR A 49 4.75 8.14 -8.29
N ALA A 50 4.02 9.25 -8.33
CA ALA A 50 3.32 9.69 -9.53
C ALA A 50 4.31 10.37 -10.48
N GLU A 51 4.57 9.75 -11.63
CA GLU A 51 5.39 10.30 -12.72
C GLU A 51 4.52 10.33 -13.97
N GLU A 52 4.38 11.52 -14.59
CA GLU A 52 3.60 11.71 -15.84
C GLU A 52 2.15 11.18 -15.81
N GLY A 53 1.54 11.10 -14.63
CA GLY A 53 0.17 10.59 -14.46
C GLY A 53 0.07 9.08 -14.25
N GLU A 54 1.20 8.38 -14.09
CA GLU A 54 1.27 6.97 -13.75
C GLU A 54 2.03 6.75 -12.43
N TYR A 55 1.75 5.63 -11.75
CA TYR A 55 2.44 5.27 -10.53
C TYR A 55 3.60 4.31 -10.82
N VAL A 56 4.83 4.77 -10.60
CA VAL A 56 6.06 3.99 -10.75
C VAL A 56 6.50 3.50 -9.37
N LYS A 57 6.82 2.22 -9.24
CA LYS A 57 7.32 1.67 -7.97
C LYS A 57 8.75 2.13 -7.72
N VAL A 58 8.97 2.81 -6.60
CA VAL A 58 10.29 3.35 -6.22
C VAL A 58 10.93 2.62 -5.05
N ALA A 59 10.13 1.97 -4.20
CA ALA A 59 10.65 1.22 -3.05
C ALA A 59 9.75 0.04 -2.68
N ALA A 60 10.35 -0.98 -2.08
CA ALA A 60 9.63 -2.08 -1.46
C ALA A 60 10.43 -2.61 -0.27
N ALA A 61 9.75 -2.90 0.83
CA ALA A 61 10.35 -3.49 2.02
C ALA A 61 9.41 -4.52 2.63
N ARG A 62 9.98 -5.63 3.11
CA ARG A 62 9.28 -6.64 3.90
C ARG A 62 9.60 -6.49 5.38
N ALA A 63 8.83 -7.14 6.24
CA ALA A 63 9.15 -7.22 7.67
C ALA A 63 10.58 -7.74 7.87
N GLY A 64 11.35 -7.05 8.73
CA GLY A 64 12.78 -7.27 8.92
C GLY A 64 13.67 -6.46 7.98
N GLN A 65 13.10 -5.72 7.03
CA GLN A 65 13.82 -4.75 6.19
C GLN A 65 13.38 -3.34 6.55
N THR A 66 14.31 -2.39 6.51
CA THR A 66 13.99 -0.98 6.73
C THR A 66 13.57 -0.35 5.41
N LEU A 67 12.33 0.13 5.34
CA LEU A 67 11.89 1.06 4.31
C LEU A 67 12.43 2.44 4.64
N SER A 68 13.09 3.10 3.69
CA SER A 68 13.49 4.50 3.81
C SER A 68 13.04 5.25 2.56
N LEU A 69 12.39 6.39 2.77
CA LEU A 69 11.87 7.25 1.71
C LEU A 69 12.18 8.69 2.12
N ALA A 70 12.85 9.45 1.26
CA ALA A 70 13.20 10.85 1.53
C ALA A 70 12.12 11.84 1.07
N GLU A 71 11.29 11.45 0.10
CA GLU A 71 10.25 12.29 -0.49
C GLU A 71 8.89 11.58 -0.50
N PRO A 72 7.76 12.28 -0.24
CA PRO A 72 7.65 13.73 -0.05
C PRO A 72 8.03 14.17 1.37
N TYR A 73 8.22 13.21 2.28
CA TYR A 73 8.70 13.41 3.63
C TYR A 73 9.67 12.29 3.97
N GLU A 74 10.67 12.60 4.81
CA GLU A 74 11.59 11.61 5.30
C GLU A 74 10.87 10.64 6.26
N ILE A 75 10.71 9.39 5.83
CA ILE A 75 10.15 8.31 6.62
C ILE A 75 11.11 7.12 6.60
N THR A 76 11.32 6.52 7.77
CA THR A 76 12.12 5.30 7.90
C THR A 76 11.48 4.36 8.91
N PHE A 77 11.12 3.14 8.49
CA PHE A 77 10.51 2.14 9.39
C PHE A 77 10.64 0.71 8.86
N ASP A 78 10.54 -0.28 9.77
CA ASP A 78 10.38 -1.69 9.41
C ASP A 78 8.87 -2.02 9.28
N PRO A 79 8.39 -2.55 8.15
CA PRO A 79 7.00 -2.98 7.96
C PRO A 79 6.42 -3.85 9.08
N ALA A 80 7.25 -4.57 9.84
CA ALA A 80 6.82 -5.36 11.00
C ALA A 80 6.04 -4.54 12.02
N VAL A 81 6.34 -3.24 12.18
CA VAL A 81 5.67 -2.37 13.15
C VAL A 81 4.19 -2.16 12.84
N LEU A 82 3.79 -2.32 11.57
CA LEU A 82 2.41 -2.09 11.11
C LEU A 82 1.47 -3.25 11.46
N ALA A 83 2.00 -4.44 11.77
CA ALA A 83 1.18 -5.62 12.09
C ALA A 83 0.63 -5.64 13.53
N GLY A 84 1.05 -4.69 14.38
CA GLY A 84 0.68 -4.65 15.79
C GLY A 84 1.22 -5.84 16.62
N PRO A 85 0.94 -5.89 17.93
CA PRO A 85 1.31 -7.04 18.75
C PRO A 85 0.61 -8.30 18.23
N ARG A 86 1.32 -9.44 18.11
CA ARG A 86 0.66 -10.72 17.84
C ARG A 86 -0.34 -10.96 18.96
N ARG A 87 -1.65 -10.93 18.64
CA ARG A 87 -2.68 -11.42 19.55
C ARG A 87 -2.45 -12.92 19.71
N ARG A 88 -1.98 -13.31 20.89
CA ARG A 88 -1.80 -14.70 21.32
C ARG A 88 -3.13 -15.30 21.72
#